data_AF-A0A177NYA4-F1
#
_entry.id   AF-A0A177NYA4-F1
#
_cell.length_a   1.000
_cell.length_b   1.000
_cell.length_c   1.000
_cell.angle_alpha   90.00
_cell.angle_beta   90.00
_cell.angle_gamma   90.00
#
_symmetry.space_group_name_H-M   'P 1'
#
loop_
_entity.id
_entity.type
_entity.pdbx_description
1 polymer ?
#
loop_
_entity_poly.entity_id
_entity_poly.type
_entity_poly.pdbx_seq_one_letter_code
_entity_poly.pdbx_strand_id
1 'polypeptide(L)'
;MNIFPEITERKKYNHTALQCKIDLIRNLYEESSINLNSTSQLHELLKSAEKLAFDWSTGNNEAANMDLLFKSLHIERISSATQKLRNEIQREKYLRDLLKGTLNFFERKSSHAKNILWELEVFTQIRETISDTSLAEPDIVVSIQNQKIAIPCKKIYSEKGVSKVLSNAVYQFENIFDFGIVAMNIDDLIPENTLLQARTFEELGNKLHSNNMTFLANHERCFRKYLSKSRIIGVIVSTALVADIIEESPKFNNAHQWTIWTTPELLPNHAKAISFFREKVIGA
;
A
#
# COMPACT_ATOMS: atom_id res chain seq x y z
N MET A 1 5.18 -18.00 17.11
CA MET A 1 4.09 -17.03 16.86
C MET A 1 3.75 -17.18 15.40
N ASN A 2 2.68 -17.92 15.09
CA ASN A 2 2.32 -18.27 13.72
C ASN A 2 1.44 -17.15 13.17
N ILE A 3 2.01 -16.32 12.29
CA ILE A 3 1.26 -15.32 11.52
C ILE A 3 0.95 -15.98 10.18
N PHE A 4 -0.28 -16.44 9.98
CA PHE A 4 -0.76 -16.85 8.67
C PHE A 4 -1.33 -15.60 7.99
N PRO A 5 -0.84 -15.16 6.81
CA PRO A 5 -1.58 -14.19 6.03
C PRO A 5 -2.82 -14.89 5.47
N GLU A 6 -3.98 -14.31 5.73
CA GLU A 6 -5.25 -14.70 5.15
C GLU A 6 -5.14 -14.68 3.61
N ILE A 7 -5.15 -15.85 2.99
CA ILE A 7 -5.19 -15.98 1.53
C ILE A 7 -6.64 -15.69 1.11
N THR A 8 -6.94 -14.42 0.85
CA THR A 8 -8.20 -14.00 0.25
C THR A 8 -8.39 -14.77 -1.06
N GLU A 9 -9.55 -15.43 -1.27
CA GLU A 9 -9.87 -16.19 -2.48
C GLU A 9 -9.52 -15.40 -3.75
N ARG A 10 -8.53 -15.88 -4.51
CA ARG A 10 -7.98 -15.14 -5.64
C ARG A 10 -8.73 -15.47 -6.91
N LYS A 11 -9.45 -14.48 -7.46
CA LYS A 11 -9.95 -14.54 -8.83
C LYS A 11 -8.76 -14.64 -9.79
N LYS A 12 -8.74 -15.66 -10.64
CA LYS A 12 -7.70 -15.84 -11.68
C LYS A 12 -7.55 -14.56 -12.49
N TYR A 13 -6.31 -14.08 -12.64
CA TYR A 13 -5.98 -12.92 -13.48
C TYR A 13 -6.40 -13.23 -14.93
N ASN A 14 -7.41 -12.52 -15.43
CA ASN A 14 -7.99 -12.74 -16.75
C ASN A 14 -8.50 -11.42 -17.34
N HIS A 15 -8.84 -11.43 -18.63
CA HIS A 15 -9.24 -10.22 -19.36
C HIS A 15 -10.46 -9.52 -18.75
N THR A 16 -11.48 -10.27 -18.30
CA THR A 16 -12.70 -9.70 -17.70
C THR A 16 -12.39 -8.97 -16.39
N ALA A 17 -11.61 -9.62 -15.51
CA ALA A 17 -11.20 -9.03 -14.24
C ALA A 17 -10.32 -7.79 -14.45
N LEU A 18 -9.44 -7.81 -15.46
CA LEU A 18 -8.62 -6.65 -15.82
C LEU A 18 -9.47 -5.50 -16.38
N GLN A 19 -10.45 -5.79 -17.24
CA GLN A 19 -11.37 -4.78 -17.78
C GLN A 19 -12.16 -4.09 -16.66
N CYS A 20 -12.71 -4.85 -15.71
CA CYS A 20 -13.42 -4.25 -14.57
C CYS A 20 -12.54 -3.29 -13.75
N LYS A 21 -11.24 -3.59 -13.60
CA LYS A 21 -10.28 -2.73 -12.89
C LYS A 21 -9.99 -1.44 -13.65
N ILE A 22 -9.88 -1.54 -14.98
CA ILE A 22 -9.71 -0.38 -15.89
C ILE A 22 -10.95 0.52 -15.79
N ASP A 23 -12.13 -0.07 -15.94
CA ASP A 23 -13.40 0.67 -15.91
C ASP A 23 -13.62 1.37 -14.57
N LEU A 24 -13.29 0.71 -13.44
CA LEU A 24 -13.35 1.32 -12.12
C LEU A 24 -12.52 2.62 -12.06
N ILE A 25 -11.28 2.59 -12.53
CA ILE A 25 -10.41 3.77 -12.52
C ILE A 25 -10.98 4.84 -13.45
N ARG A 26 -11.35 4.49 -14.69
CA ARG A 26 -11.90 5.47 -15.64
C ARG A 26 -13.16 6.15 -15.11
N ASN A 27 -14.09 5.37 -14.56
CA ASN A 27 -15.33 5.88 -13.97
C ASN A 27 -15.04 6.83 -12.80
N LEU A 28 -14.06 6.53 -11.93
CA LEU A 28 -13.67 7.45 -10.85
C LEU A 28 -13.23 8.83 -11.37
N TYR A 29 -12.45 8.86 -12.45
CA TYR A 29 -12.00 10.11 -13.07
C TYR A 29 -13.14 10.84 -13.78
N GLU A 30 -13.99 10.12 -14.50
CA GLU A 30 -15.16 10.68 -15.19
C GLU A 30 -16.20 11.26 -14.21
N GLU A 31 -16.58 10.51 -13.18
CA GLU A 31 -17.50 10.94 -12.11
C GLU A 31 -16.97 12.18 -11.35
N SER A 32 -15.65 12.39 -11.36
CA SER A 32 -14.98 13.55 -10.74
C SER A 32 -14.70 14.68 -11.72
N SER A 33 -15.10 14.56 -13.00
CA SER A 33 -14.81 15.51 -14.07
C SER A 33 -13.30 15.85 -14.20
N ILE A 34 -12.43 14.87 -13.94
CA ILE A 34 -10.97 15.01 -14.06
C ILE A 34 -10.52 14.34 -15.36
N ASN A 35 -9.89 15.12 -16.23
CA ASN A 35 -9.35 14.61 -17.48
C ASN A 35 -8.07 13.77 -17.23
N LEU A 36 -8.08 12.53 -17.72
CA LEU A 36 -6.89 11.68 -17.84
C LEU A 36 -6.00 12.18 -19.00
N ASN A 37 -5.13 13.12 -18.65
CA ASN A 37 -4.09 13.65 -19.52
C ASN A 37 -3.27 12.52 -20.18
N SER A 38 -3.10 12.61 -21.51
CA SER A 38 -2.33 11.65 -22.30
C SER A 38 -0.83 11.56 -21.95
N THR A 39 -0.28 12.60 -21.32
CA THR A 39 1.11 12.64 -20.84
C THR A 39 1.27 12.12 -19.42
N SER A 40 0.17 11.78 -18.72
CA SER A 40 0.25 11.15 -17.40
C SER A 40 0.60 9.67 -17.54
N GLN A 41 1.43 9.15 -16.62
CA GLN A 41 1.79 7.73 -16.68
C GLN A 41 0.59 6.81 -16.37
N LEU A 42 -0.37 7.27 -15.56
CA LEU A 42 -1.59 6.51 -15.33
C LEU A 42 -2.34 6.24 -16.65
N HIS A 43 -2.42 7.23 -17.56
CA HIS A 43 -3.04 7.04 -18.86
C HIS A 43 -2.30 6.02 -19.73
N GLU A 44 -0.96 6.04 -19.71
CA GLU A 44 -0.14 5.04 -20.42
C GLU A 44 -0.38 3.63 -19.87
N LEU A 45 -0.42 3.47 -18.54
CA LEU A 45 -0.69 2.20 -17.87
C LEU A 45 -2.09 1.68 -18.23
N LEU A 46 -3.11 2.54 -18.24
CA LEU A 46 -4.48 2.16 -18.62
C LEU A 46 -4.53 1.69 -20.07
N LYS A 47 -3.93 2.43 -21.01
CA LYS A 47 -3.87 2.01 -22.42
C LYS A 47 -3.15 0.68 -22.62
N SER A 48 -2.08 0.44 -21.86
CA SER A 48 -1.33 -0.81 -21.92
C SER A 48 -2.17 -1.98 -21.40
N ALA A 49 -2.89 -1.78 -20.29
CA ALA A 49 -3.80 -2.77 -19.73
C ALA A 49 -5.00 -3.05 -20.65
N GLU A 50 -5.56 -2.04 -21.31
CA GLU A 50 -6.63 -2.20 -22.31
C GLU A 50 -6.17 -3.03 -23.51
N LYS A 51 -4.98 -2.74 -24.03
CA LYS A 51 -4.38 -3.52 -25.11
C LYS A 51 -4.23 -4.99 -24.70
N LEU A 52 -3.70 -5.25 -23.50
CA LEU A 52 -3.55 -6.63 -22.99
C LEU A 52 -4.90 -7.33 -22.82
N ALA A 53 -5.91 -6.66 -22.27
CA ALA A 53 -7.24 -7.22 -22.09
C ALA A 53 -7.88 -7.57 -23.44
N PHE A 54 -7.68 -6.74 -24.47
CA PHE A 54 -8.14 -6.98 -25.84
C PHE A 54 -7.40 -8.16 -26.51
N ASP A 55 -6.08 -8.20 -26.40
CA ASP A 55 -5.27 -9.29 -26.97
C ASP A 55 -5.70 -10.65 -26.35
N TRP A 56 -5.94 -10.70 -25.04
CA TRP A 56 -6.45 -11.90 -24.37
C TRP A 56 -7.88 -12.28 -24.76
N SER A 57 -8.78 -11.31 -24.93
CA SER A 57 -10.18 -11.60 -25.30
C SER A 57 -10.30 -12.13 -26.73
N THR A 58 -9.36 -11.80 -27.60
CA THR A 58 -9.29 -12.27 -29.00
C THR A 58 -8.47 -13.56 -29.17
N GLY A 59 -7.94 -14.12 -28.08
CA GLY A 59 -7.12 -15.34 -28.12
C GLY A 59 -5.70 -15.12 -28.65
N ASN A 60 -5.30 -13.86 -28.87
CA ASN A 60 -3.94 -13.50 -29.25
C ASN A 60 -3.01 -13.56 -28.03
N ASN A 61 -2.58 -14.78 -27.70
CA ASN A 61 -1.69 -15.06 -26.57
C ASN A 61 -0.21 -15.18 -26.99
N GLU A 62 0.15 -14.74 -28.20
CA GLU A 62 1.53 -14.85 -28.70
C GLU A 62 2.51 -14.08 -27.80
N ALA A 63 3.62 -14.74 -27.46
CA ALA A 63 4.74 -14.29 -26.63
C ALA A 63 4.38 -13.12 -25.70
N ALA A 64 3.64 -13.41 -24.61
CA ALA A 64 3.16 -12.46 -23.62
C ALA A 64 4.08 -11.24 -23.52
N ASN A 65 3.62 -10.09 -24.04
CA ASN A 65 4.38 -8.86 -23.95
C ASN A 65 4.51 -8.51 -22.46
N MET A 66 5.66 -8.88 -21.89
CA MET A 66 5.93 -8.78 -20.46
C MET A 66 5.81 -7.35 -19.95
N ASP A 67 6.10 -6.36 -20.79
CA ASP A 67 5.88 -4.94 -20.48
C ASP A 67 4.38 -4.66 -20.26
N LEU A 68 3.51 -5.11 -21.17
CA LEU A 68 2.06 -4.95 -21.01
C LEU A 68 1.54 -5.67 -19.76
N LEU A 69 2.03 -6.89 -19.49
CA LEU A 69 1.67 -7.66 -18.30
C LEU A 69 2.08 -6.95 -17.01
N PHE A 70 3.29 -6.41 -16.93
CA PHE A 70 3.70 -5.70 -15.72
C PHE A 70 2.97 -4.37 -15.55
N LYS A 71 2.71 -3.64 -16.64
CA LYS A 71 1.88 -2.43 -16.60
C LYS A 71 0.44 -2.74 -16.16
N SER A 72 -0.13 -3.85 -16.57
CA SER A 72 -1.46 -4.27 -16.12
C SER A 72 -1.47 -4.71 -14.65
N LEU A 73 -0.38 -5.28 -14.12
CA LEU A 73 -0.23 -5.54 -12.68
C LEU A 73 -0.16 -4.23 -11.88
N HIS A 74 0.45 -3.17 -12.43
CA HIS A 74 0.41 -1.85 -11.81
C HIS A 74 -1.03 -1.30 -11.76
N ILE A 75 -1.82 -1.47 -12.82
CA ILE A 75 -3.25 -1.11 -12.84
C ILE A 75 -4.05 -1.87 -11.79
N GLU A 76 -3.77 -3.16 -11.58
CA GLU A 76 -4.39 -3.92 -10.49
C GLU A 76 -4.13 -3.29 -9.13
N ARG A 77 -2.87 -2.97 -8.82
CA ARG A 77 -2.49 -2.30 -7.56
C ARG A 77 -3.20 -0.95 -7.40
N ILE A 78 -3.24 -0.14 -8.45
CA ILE A 78 -3.90 1.17 -8.46
C ILE A 78 -5.41 1.04 -8.26
N SER A 79 -6.05 0.08 -8.94
CA SER A 79 -7.49 -0.17 -8.83
C SER A 79 -7.86 -0.58 -7.40
N SER A 80 -7.08 -1.49 -6.81
CA SER A 80 -7.27 -1.91 -5.42
C SER A 80 -7.16 -0.75 -4.43
N ALA A 81 -6.17 0.13 -4.58
CA ALA A 81 -5.98 1.27 -3.69
C ALA A 81 -7.06 2.36 -3.83
N THR A 82 -7.64 2.51 -5.02
CA THR A 82 -8.58 3.61 -5.34
C THR A 82 -10.05 3.23 -5.14
N GLN A 83 -10.37 1.95 -4.91
CA GLN A 83 -11.76 1.47 -4.86
C GLN A 83 -12.65 2.16 -3.82
N LYS A 84 -12.09 2.59 -2.67
CA LYS A 84 -12.85 3.26 -1.60
C LYS A 84 -12.97 4.77 -1.80
N LEU A 85 -12.22 5.34 -2.74
CA LEU A 85 -12.12 6.79 -2.93
C LEU A 85 -13.41 7.44 -3.42
N ARG A 86 -14.31 6.68 -4.09
CA ARG A 86 -15.58 7.20 -4.63
C ARG A 86 -16.40 7.99 -3.61
N ASN A 87 -16.39 7.54 -2.34
CA ASN A 87 -17.21 8.08 -1.26
C ASN A 87 -16.50 9.13 -0.41
N GLU A 88 -15.25 9.47 -0.74
CA GLU A 88 -14.44 10.39 0.06
C GLU A 88 -14.61 11.83 -0.41
N ILE A 89 -14.75 12.75 0.56
CA ILE A 89 -14.94 14.19 0.30
C ILE A 89 -13.75 14.76 -0.49
N GLN A 90 -12.54 14.30 -0.20
CA GLN A 90 -11.31 14.79 -0.82
C GLN A 90 -10.92 14.05 -2.11
N ARG A 91 -11.80 13.21 -2.69
CA ARG A 91 -11.46 12.34 -3.82
C ARG A 91 -10.75 13.05 -4.98
N GLU A 92 -11.19 14.25 -5.34
CA GLU A 92 -10.62 15.00 -6.46
C GLU A 92 -9.16 15.35 -6.25
N LYS A 93 -8.76 15.70 -5.02
CA LYS A 93 -7.36 15.99 -4.67
C LYS A 93 -6.50 14.76 -4.95
N TYR A 94 -6.88 13.61 -4.42
CA TYR A 94 -6.16 12.35 -4.58
C TYR A 94 -6.08 11.91 -6.06
N LEU A 95 -7.18 12.00 -6.80
CA LEU A 95 -7.20 11.67 -8.23
C LEU A 95 -6.28 12.58 -9.05
N ARG A 96 -6.25 13.89 -8.78
CA ARG A 96 -5.32 14.82 -9.44
C ARG A 96 -3.88 14.56 -9.05
N ASP A 97 -3.64 14.20 -7.80
CA ASP A 97 -2.31 13.94 -7.28
C ASP A 97 -1.71 12.63 -7.82
N LEU A 98 -2.52 11.61 -8.08
CA LEU A 98 -2.10 10.39 -8.79
C LEU A 98 -1.61 10.64 -10.23
N LEU A 99 -1.95 11.78 -10.84
CA LEU A 99 -1.47 12.16 -12.17
C LEU A 99 -0.07 12.84 -12.13
N LYS A 100 0.47 13.13 -10.94
CA LYS A 100 1.72 13.88 -10.77
C LYS A 100 2.89 12.93 -10.53
N GLY A 101 3.63 12.60 -11.59
CA GLY A 101 4.86 11.80 -11.51
C GLY A 101 4.69 10.36 -11.97
N THR A 102 5.62 9.50 -11.54
CA THR A 102 5.67 8.09 -11.97
C THR A 102 4.83 7.19 -11.06
N LEU A 103 4.11 6.23 -11.63
CA LEU A 103 3.50 5.04 -11.04
C LEU A 103 4.20 3.75 -11.51
N ASN A 104 5.40 3.84 -12.09
CA ASN A 104 6.22 2.66 -12.40
C ASN A 104 6.88 2.14 -11.12
N PHE A 105 6.38 1.02 -10.58
CA PHE A 105 6.86 0.46 -9.31
C PHE A 105 8.20 -0.28 -9.42
N PHE A 106 8.81 -0.39 -10.59
CA PHE A 106 10.18 -0.90 -10.73
C PHE A 106 11.25 0.17 -10.54
N GLU A 107 10.91 1.44 -10.73
CA GLU A 107 11.84 2.56 -10.52
C GLU A 107 11.97 2.89 -9.03
N ARG A 108 13.16 2.83 -8.43
CA ARG A 108 13.38 3.26 -7.04
C ARG A 108 13.66 4.77 -6.95
N LYS A 109 12.68 5.56 -7.37
CA LYS A 109 12.78 7.02 -7.35
C LYS A 109 11.59 7.64 -6.65
N SER A 110 11.83 8.74 -5.96
CA SER A 110 10.79 9.51 -5.32
C SER A 110 9.73 9.94 -6.32
N SER A 111 8.46 9.72 -5.99
CA SER A 111 7.34 10.11 -6.83
C SER A 111 6.17 10.55 -5.99
N HIS A 112 5.59 11.70 -6.34
CA HIS A 112 4.39 12.22 -5.69
C HIS A 112 3.23 11.22 -5.85
N ALA A 113 2.97 10.76 -7.08
CA ALA A 113 1.93 9.76 -7.34
C ALA A 113 2.12 8.45 -6.54
N LYS A 114 3.35 7.98 -6.31
CA LYS A 114 3.59 6.79 -5.46
C LYS A 114 3.33 7.05 -3.98
N ASN A 115 3.69 8.23 -3.47
CA ASN A 115 3.38 8.60 -2.08
C ASN A 115 1.88 8.61 -1.84
N ILE A 116 1.14 9.21 -2.77
CA ILE A 116 -0.32 9.32 -2.74
C ILE A 116 -0.97 7.95 -2.87
N LEU A 117 -0.45 7.10 -3.77
CA LEU A 117 -0.95 5.73 -3.86
C LEU A 117 -0.73 4.96 -2.57
N TRP A 118 0.43 5.10 -1.92
CA TRP A 118 0.70 4.47 -0.64
C TRP A 118 -0.30 4.91 0.45
N GLU A 119 -0.63 6.21 0.52
CA GLU A 119 -1.70 6.69 1.42
C GLU A 119 -3.03 5.99 1.13
N LEU A 120 -3.42 5.87 -0.15
CA LEU A 120 -4.66 5.22 -0.55
C LEU A 120 -4.67 3.70 -0.29
N GLU A 121 -3.52 3.04 -0.38
CA GLU A 121 -3.37 1.63 -0.03
C GLU A 121 -3.61 1.40 1.47
N VAL A 122 -2.97 2.21 2.32
CA VAL A 122 -3.17 2.15 3.77
C VAL A 122 -4.62 2.47 4.13
N PHE A 123 -5.16 3.53 3.53
CA PHE A 123 -6.55 3.94 3.77
C PHE A 123 -7.52 2.83 3.41
N THR A 124 -7.43 2.27 2.21
CA THR A 124 -8.34 1.23 1.75
C THR A 124 -8.28 0.00 2.65
N GLN A 125 -7.07 -0.47 2.99
CA GLN A 125 -6.90 -1.65 3.83
C GLN A 125 -7.49 -1.47 5.23
N ILE A 126 -7.31 -0.29 5.85
CA ILE A 126 -7.87 -0.02 7.18
C ILE A 126 -9.38 0.19 7.08
N ARG A 127 -9.86 0.94 6.08
CA ARG A 127 -11.29 1.26 5.88
C ARG A 127 -12.14 0.03 5.62
N GLU A 128 -11.55 -1.05 5.08
CA GLU A 128 -12.23 -2.34 4.90
C GLU A 128 -12.70 -2.95 6.22
N THR A 129 -11.99 -2.72 7.33
CA THR A 129 -12.26 -3.37 8.62
C THR A 129 -12.65 -2.39 9.72
N ILE A 130 -12.23 -1.13 9.59
CA ILE A 130 -12.55 -0.03 10.50
C ILE A 130 -13.25 1.06 9.70
N SER A 131 -14.59 1.03 9.73
CA SER A 131 -15.43 1.96 8.97
C SER A 131 -15.29 3.42 9.41
N ASP A 132 -14.77 3.71 10.60
CA ASP A 132 -14.48 5.06 11.07
C ASP A 132 -13.01 5.44 10.78
N THR A 133 -12.68 5.39 9.48
CA THR A 133 -11.35 5.73 8.93
C THR A 133 -11.53 6.76 7.83
N SER A 134 -10.83 7.88 7.84
CA SER A 134 -10.99 8.94 6.84
C SER A 134 -9.64 9.43 6.32
N LEU A 135 -9.64 9.92 5.08
CA LEU A 135 -8.51 10.66 4.50
C LEU A 135 -8.52 12.10 5.05
N ALA A 136 -7.55 12.42 5.91
CA ALA A 136 -7.43 13.70 6.58
C ALA A 136 -6.00 13.88 7.13
N GLU A 137 -5.58 15.13 7.35
CA GLU A 137 -4.25 15.41 7.92
C GLU A 137 -4.04 14.65 9.25
N PRO A 138 -2.89 13.97 9.45
CA PRO A 138 -1.67 14.12 8.66
C PRO A 138 -1.62 13.34 7.35
N ASP A 139 -2.47 12.32 7.15
CA ASP A 139 -2.66 11.55 5.91
C ASP A 139 -3.96 10.71 6.05
N ILE A 140 -4.09 9.96 7.16
CA ILE A 140 -5.26 9.17 7.54
C ILE A 140 -5.59 9.40 9.03
N VAL A 141 -6.89 9.42 9.36
CA VAL A 141 -7.39 9.47 10.74
C VAL A 141 -8.33 8.30 10.98
N VAL A 142 -8.12 7.57 12.08
CA VAL A 142 -8.94 6.45 12.51
C VAL A 142 -9.52 6.74 13.89
N SER A 143 -10.81 6.47 14.09
CA SER A 143 -11.42 6.53 15.42
C SER A 143 -11.61 5.13 15.98
N ILE A 144 -10.98 4.83 17.13
CA ILE A 144 -11.17 3.57 17.87
C ILE A 144 -11.56 3.92 19.29
N GLN A 145 -12.69 3.42 19.78
CA GLN A 145 -13.13 3.59 21.18
C GLN A 145 -13.10 5.06 21.64
N ASN A 146 -13.60 5.98 20.80
CA ASN A 146 -13.57 7.44 20.99
C ASN A 146 -12.17 8.09 21.01
N GLN A 147 -11.11 7.35 20.69
CA GLN A 147 -9.76 7.89 20.52
C GLN A 147 -9.50 8.17 19.05
N LYS A 148 -8.94 9.34 18.76
CA LYS A 148 -8.53 9.74 17.40
C LYS A 148 -7.07 9.40 17.19
N ILE A 149 -6.83 8.50 16.25
CA ILE A 149 -5.52 7.96 15.94
C ILE A 149 -5.07 8.54 14.60
N ALA A 150 -3.93 9.22 14.61
CA ALA A 150 -3.30 9.72 13.40
C ALA A 150 -2.44 8.63 12.74
N ILE A 151 -2.56 8.47 11.42
CA ILE A 151 -1.76 7.52 10.66
C ILE A 151 -1.03 8.27 9.53
N PRO A 152 0.14 8.87 9.81
CA PRO A 152 0.96 9.43 8.75
C PRO A 152 1.60 8.29 7.93
N CYS A 153 1.50 8.43 6.61
CA CYS A 153 2.03 7.52 5.62
C CYS A 153 3.32 8.08 5.04
N LYS A 154 4.40 7.29 5.05
CA LYS A 154 5.72 7.72 4.57
C LYS A 154 6.38 6.61 3.75
N LYS A 155 6.72 6.91 2.49
CA LYS A 155 7.62 6.05 1.69
C LYS A 155 9.07 6.29 2.10
N ILE A 156 9.80 5.21 2.30
CA ILE A 156 11.21 5.22 2.72
C ILE A 156 12.07 4.91 1.50
N TYR A 157 12.78 5.94 1.03
CA TYR A 157 13.69 5.85 -0.12
C TYR A 157 15.16 5.60 0.30
N SER A 158 15.47 5.68 1.60
CA SER A 158 16.81 5.44 2.14
C SER A 158 16.77 5.15 3.63
N GLU A 159 17.53 4.13 4.07
CA GLU A 159 17.67 3.81 5.50
C GLU A 159 18.28 4.96 6.33
N LYS A 160 19.20 5.74 5.73
CA LYS A 160 19.89 6.84 6.43
C LYS A 160 18.92 7.95 6.88
N GLY A 161 17.77 8.08 6.23
CA GLY A 161 16.78 9.13 6.49
C GLY A 161 15.70 8.76 7.50
N VAL A 162 15.61 7.50 7.94
CA VAL A 162 14.45 6.96 8.68
C VAL A 162 14.17 7.76 9.96
N SER A 163 15.19 8.08 10.77
CA SER A 163 14.99 8.84 12.00
C SER A 163 14.41 10.24 11.76
N LYS A 164 14.80 10.90 10.66
CA LYS A 164 14.29 12.23 10.32
C LYS A 164 12.85 12.13 9.81
N VAL A 165 12.57 11.16 8.94
CA VAL A 165 11.22 10.90 8.43
C VAL A 165 10.25 10.60 9.59
N LEU A 166 10.66 9.72 10.51
CA LEU A 166 9.88 9.40 11.70
C LEU A 166 9.63 10.64 12.56
N SER A 167 10.66 11.43 12.85
CA SER A 167 10.50 12.64 13.67
C SER A 167 9.52 13.63 13.04
N ASN A 168 9.60 13.84 11.73
CA ASN A 168 8.69 14.72 11.02
C ASN A 168 7.26 14.18 11.05
N ALA A 169 7.07 12.88 10.80
CA ALA A 169 5.76 12.25 10.83
C ALA A 169 5.09 12.40 12.21
N VAL A 170 5.83 12.19 13.30
CA VAL A 170 5.28 12.35 14.66
C VAL A 170 4.97 13.81 14.97
N TYR A 171 5.74 14.76 14.45
CA TYR A 171 5.45 16.19 14.65
C TYR A 171 4.12 16.63 14.00
N GLN A 172 3.70 16.01 12.89
CA GLN A 172 2.49 16.41 12.18
C GLN A 172 1.20 16.24 13.00
N PHE A 173 1.18 15.31 13.96
CA PHE A 173 -0.01 15.00 14.76
C PHE A 173 0.18 15.23 16.26
N GLU A 174 1.40 15.54 16.70
CA GLU A 174 1.67 15.83 18.11
C GLU A 174 0.82 17.02 18.57
N ASN A 175 0.12 16.86 19.71
CA ASN A 175 -0.82 17.81 20.31
C ASN A 175 -2.18 17.98 19.61
N ILE A 176 -2.44 17.28 18.50
CA ILE A 176 -3.73 17.35 17.80
C ILE A 176 -4.54 16.05 18.00
N PHE A 177 -3.85 14.92 18.13
CA PHE A 177 -4.42 13.58 18.25
C PHE A 177 -4.00 12.93 19.56
N ASP A 178 -4.73 11.89 19.97
CA ASP A 178 -4.43 11.16 21.21
C ASP A 178 -3.07 10.46 21.10
N PHE A 179 -2.80 9.83 19.95
CA PHE A 179 -1.54 9.19 19.59
C PHE A 179 -1.54 8.81 18.10
N GLY A 180 -0.41 8.31 17.59
CA GLY A 180 -0.29 7.89 16.19
C GLY A 180 0.13 6.44 15.97
N ILE A 181 -0.12 5.95 14.76
CA ILE A 181 0.49 4.75 14.18
C ILE A 181 1.22 5.19 12.92
N VAL A 182 2.55 5.10 12.87
CA VAL A 182 3.30 5.57 11.69
C VAL A 182 3.35 4.45 10.65
N ALA A 183 2.86 4.73 9.44
CA ALA A 183 2.85 3.76 8.33
C ALA A 183 4.00 4.02 7.37
N MET A 184 4.93 3.06 7.27
CA MET A 184 6.13 3.14 6.45
C MET A 184 6.09 2.11 5.34
N ASN A 185 6.25 2.57 4.10
CA ASN A 185 6.44 1.71 2.95
C ASN A 185 7.92 1.65 2.59
N ILE A 186 8.45 0.44 2.44
CA ILE A 186 9.88 0.18 2.21
C ILE A 186 10.14 -0.48 0.85
N ASP A 187 9.19 -0.41 -0.09
CA ASP A 187 9.33 -0.94 -1.47
C ASP A 187 10.64 -0.47 -2.12
N ASP A 188 10.99 0.79 -1.87
CA ASP A 188 12.14 1.45 -2.48
C ASP A 188 13.50 1.02 -1.86
N LEU A 189 13.49 0.23 -0.78
CA LEU A 189 14.70 -0.37 -0.18
C LEU A 189 15.01 -1.76 -0.72
N ILE A 190 14.09 -2.34 -1.49
CA ILE A 190 14.29 -3.62 -2.17
C ILE A 190 15.07 -3.36 -3.46
N PRO A 191 16.04 -4.21 -3.84
CA PRO A 191 16.84 -3.99 -5.05
C PRO A 191 15.98 -3.65 -6.28
N GLU A 192 16.47 -2.68 -7.08
CA GLU A 192 15.75 -2.26 -8.29
C GLU A 192 15.79 -3.34 -9.37
N ASN A 193 14.80 -3.35 -10.27
CA ASN A 193 14.76 -4.20 -11.47
C ASN A 193 14.93 -5.71 -11.22
N THR A 194 14.80 -6.17 -9.98
CA THR A 194 14.77 -7.59 -9.63
C THR A 194 13.36 -7.97 -9.22
N LEU A 195 12.78 -8.95 -9.91
CA LEU A 195 11.59 -9.64 -9.42
C LEU A 195 12.01 -10.55 -8.28
N LEU A 196 11.34 -10.41 -7.13
CA LEU A 196 11.55 -11.34 -6.04
C LEU A 196 10.99 -12.70 -6.47
N GLN A 197 11.87 -13.71 -6.52
CA GLN A 197 11.49 -15.06 -6.86
C GLN A 197 11.15 -15.88 -5.62
N ALA A 198 10.09 -16.66 -5.71
CA ALA A 198 9.67 -17.64 -4.71
C ALA A 198 9.01 -18.84 -5.40
N ARG A 199 8.94 -19.99 -4.74
CA ARG A 199 8.19 -21.14 -5.24
C ARG A 199 6.70 -20.94 -5.06
N THR A 200 6.29 -20.55 -3.85
CA THR A 200 4.89 -20.39 -3.44
C THR A 200 4.62 -19.01 -2.84
N PHE A 201 3.34 -18.65 -2.70
CA PHE A 201 2.94 -17.45 -1.98
C PHE A 201 3.37 -17.45 -0.51
N GLU A 202 3.38 -18.62 0.14
CA GLU A 202 3.83 -18.74 1.54
C GLU A 202 5.31 -18.40 1.66
N GLU A 203 6.16 -18.97 0.80
CA GLU A 203 7.59 -18.66 0.79
C GLU A 203 7.82 -17.16 0.53
N LEU A 204 7.09 -16.59 -0.42
CA LEU A 204 7.16 -15.16 -0.71
C LEU A 204 6.75 -14.31 0.51
N GLY A 205 5.63 -14.64 1.15
CA GLY A 205 5.16 -13.96 2.35
C GLY A 205 6.19 -13.98 3.48
N ASN A 206 6.82 -15.13 3.70
CA ASN A 206 7.89 -15.29 4.69
C ASN A 206 9.13 -14.43 4.35
N LYS A 207 9.53 -14.33 3.08
CA LYS A 207 10.61 -13.43 2.63
C LYS A 207 10.26 -11.96 2.89
N LEU A 208 9.07 -11.53 2.48
CA LEU A 208 8.63 -10.15 2.68
C LEU A 208 8.51 -9.79 4.16
N HIS A 209 7.97 -10.68 4.98
CA HIS A 209 7.89 -10.50 6.43
C HIS A 209 9.29 -10.38 7.06
N SER A 210 10.23 -11.22 6.65
CA SER A 210 11.62 -11.18 7.12
C SER A 210 12.29 -9.85 6.77
N ASN A 211 12.04 -9.30 5.58
CA ASN A 211 12.52 -7.97 5.18
C ASN A 211 11.94 -6.87 6.06
N ASN A 212 10.62 -6.87 6.29
CA ASN A 212 9.96 -5.91 7.18
C ASN A 212 10.51 -5.99 8.61
N MET A 213 10.71 -7.20 9.15
CA MET A 213 11.26 -7.41 10.49
C MET A 213 12.73 -6.97 10.59
N THR A 214 13.53 -7.19 9.56
CA THR A 214 14.92 -6.73 9.51
C THR A 214 14.98 -5.20 9.54
N PHE A 215 14.16 -4.53 8.74
CA PHE A 215 14.04 -3.07 8.76
C PHE A 215 13.63 -2.55 10.15
N LEU A 216 12.64 -3.19 10.78
CA LEU A 216 12.20 -2.85 12.14
C LEU A 216 13.33 -2.99 13.16
N ALA A 217 14.08 -4.09 13.13
CA ALA A 217 15.19 -4.35 14.03
C ALA A 217 16.32 -3.31 13.86
N ASN A 218 16.70 -3.02 12.61
CA ASN A 218 17.76 -2.04 12.30
C ASN A 218 17.43 -0.62 12.80
N HIS A 219 16.14 -0.29 12.91
CA HIS A 219 15.66 1.04 13.31
C HIS A 219 14.93 1.06 14.65
N GLU A 220 15.00 -0.02 15.43
CA GLU A 220 14.26 -0.19 16.69
C GLU A 220 14.47 0.98 17.65
N ARG A 221 15.72 1.45 17.81
CA ARG A 221 16.07 2.59 18.67
C ARG A 221 15.30 3.86 18.28
N CYS A 222 15.10 4.09 16.98
CA CYS A 222 14.38 5.25 16.48
C CYS A 222 12.90 5.18 16.86
N PHE A 223 12.28 4.01 16.72
CA PHE A 223 10.87 3.81 17.05
C PHE A 223 10.63 3.85 18.56
N ARG A 224 11.50 3.19 19.35
CA ARG A 224 11.40 3.17 20.84
C ARG A 224 11.38 4.56 21.44
N LYS A 225 12.12 5.52 20.87
CA LYS A 225 12.13 6.93 21.31
C LYS A 225 10.73 7.54 21.41
N TYR A 226 9.81 7.14 20.52
CA TYR A 226 8.45 7.67 20.45
C TYR A 226 7.42 6.75 21.11
N LEU A 227 7.61 5.43 21.04
CA LEU A 227 6.77 4.43 21.72
C LEU A 227 6.85 4.55 23.25
N SER A 228 8.06 4.74 23.81
CA SER A 228 8.24 4.87 25.26
C SER A 228 7.57 6.13 25.83
N LYS A 229 7.36 7.14 24.99
CA LYS A 229 6.64 8.36 25.34
C LYS A 229 5.16 8.30 25.01
N SER A 230 4.67 7.14 24.53
CA SER A 230 3.28 6.96 24.08
C SER A 230 2.82 7.97 23.01
N ARG A 231 3.75 8.60 22.28
CA ARG A 231 3.42 9.51 21.18
C ARG A 231 2.94 8.72 19.96
N ILE A 232 3.51 7.55 19.77
CA ILE A 232 2.99 6.54 18.85
C ILE A 232 2.71 5.27 19.65
N ILE A 233 1.78 4.46 19.16
CA ILE A 233 1.43 3.16 19.76
C ILE A 233 1.82 1.98 18.85
N GLY A 234 2.24 2.27 17.62
CA GLY A 234 2.69 1.27 16.69
C GLY A 234 3.35 1.86 15.45
N VAL A 235 4.01 0.98 14.72
CA VAL A 235 4.58 1.25 13.39
C VAL A 235 4.09 0.17 12.46
N ILE A 236 3.50 0.56 11.34
CA ILE A 236 3.21 -0.34 10.21
C ILE A 236 4.42 -0.27 9.30
N VAL A 237 5.00 -1.41 8.96
CA VAL A 237 5.98 -1.54 7.87
C VAL A 237 5.36 -2.38 6.77
N SER A 238 5.35 -1.85 5.55
CA SER A 238 4.77 -2.50 4.39
C SER A 238 5.78 -2.64 3.27
N THR A 239 5.69 -3.78 2.58
CA THR A 239 6.34 -4.05 1.32
C THR A 239 5.31 -4.51 0.30
N ALA A 240 5.34 -3.93 -0.90
CA ALA A 240 4.56 -4.31 -2.07
C ALA A 240 5.45 -4.37 -3.32
N LEU A 241 5.37 -5.47 -4.07
CA LEU A 241 6.12 -5.64 -5.32
C LEU A 241 5.43 -6.62 -6.28
N VAL A 242 5.88 -6.61 -7.53
CA VAL A 242 5.59 -7.72 -8.45
C VAL A 242 6.61 -8.82 -8.21
N ALA A 243 6.12 -10.03 -7.96
CA ALA A 243 6.92 -11.22 -7.71
C ALA A 243 6.77 -12.25 -8.84
N ASP A 244 7.80 -13.07 -8.97
CA ASP A 244 7.84 -14.27 -9.82
C ASP A 244 7.63 -15.48 -8.90
N ILE A 245 6.50 -16.18 -9.07
CA ILE A 245 6.07 -17.27 -8.19
C ILE A 245 5.91 -18.53 -9.02
N ILE A 246 6.89 -19.42 -8.90
CA ILE A 246 7.16 -20.48 -9.87
C ILE A 246 6.01 -21.50 -9.96
N GLU A 247 5.37 -21.82 -8.84
CA GLU A 247 4.32 -22.84 -8.77
C GLU A 247 2.92 -22.29 -9.02
N GLU A 248 2.80 -20.99 -9.33
CA GLU A 248 1.52 -20.31 -9.52
C GLU A 248 1.20 -20.07 -11.00
N SER A 249 -0.09 -20.06 -11.31
CA SER A 249 -0.61 -19.70 -12.64
C SER A 249 -1.75 -18.69 -12.49
N PRO A 250 -1.53 -17.40 -12.79
CA PRO A 250 -0.33 -16.83 -13.41
C PRO A 250 0.91 -16.83 -12.50
N LYS A 251 2.09 -16.88 -13.13
CA LYS A 251 3.39 -16.86 -12.46
C LYS A 251 3.72 -15.51 -11.81
N PHE A 252 3.42 -14.41 -12.50
CA PHE A 252 3.69 -13.06 -12.01
C PHE A 252 2.49 -12.49 -11.28
N ASN A 253 2.70 -12.01 -10.05
CA ASN A 253 1.62 -11.51 -9.21
C ASN A 253 2.09 -10.29 -8.41
N ASN A 254 1.16 -9.39 -8.11
CA ASN A 254 1.37 -8.44 -7.03
C ASN A 254 1.38 -9.18 -5.70
N ALA A 255 2.38 -8.89 -4.88
CA ALA A 255 2.51 -9.40 -3.54
C ALA A 255 2.71 -8.24 -2.57
N HIS A 256 2.13 -8.39 -1.39
CA HIS A 256 2.06 -7.35 -0.40
C HIS A 256 2.13 -7.96 0.99
N GLN A 257 2.87 -7.33 1.91
CA GLN A 257 3.00 -7.79 3.29
C GLN A 257 3.05 -6.61 4.25
N TRP A 258 2.19 -6.63 5.27
CA TRP A 258 2.25 -5.70 6.41
C TRP A 258 2.88 -6.36 7.62
N THR A 259 3.52 -5.54 8.44
CA THR A 259 3.98 -5.93 9.76
C THR A 259 3.70 -4.77 10.71
N ILE A 260 2.84 -5.00 11.70
CA ILE A 260 2.58 -4.03 12.77
C ILE A 260 3.48 -4.36 13.95
N TRP A 261 4.34 -3.41 14.31
CA TRP A 261 5.24 -3.52 15.45
C TRP A 261 4.87 -2.53 16.55
N THR A 262 5.00 -2.98 17.80
CA THR A 262 4.69 -2.20 19.00
C THR A 262 5.54 -2.69 20.19
N THR A 263 5.47 -2.02 21.35
CA THR A 263 6.15 -2.43 22.58
C THR A 263 5.16 -2.94 23.63
N PRO A 264 5.58 -3.84 24.54
CA PRO A 264 4.73 -4.31 25.63
C PRO A 264 4.50 -3.25 26.73
N GLU A 265 5.31 -2.20 26.76
CA GLU A 265 5.33 -1.14 27.79
C GLU A 265 4.31 -0.02 27.54
N LEU A 266 3.33 -0.24 26.66
CA LEU A 266 2.29 0.76 26.38
C LEU A 266 1.35 0.95 27.57
N LEU A 267 0.83 2.17 27.71
CA LEU A 267 -0.26 2.44 28.64
C LEU A 267 -1.46 1.52 28.34
N PRO A 268 -2.25 1.09 29.36
CA PRO A 268 -3.30 0.10 29.17
C PRO A 268 -4.31 0.42 28.06
N ASN A 269 -4.72 1.69 27.93
CA ASN A 269 -5.64 2.10 26.87
C ASN A 269 -4.98 2.06 25.48
N HIS A 270 -3.70 2.40 25.38
CA HIS A 270 -2.93 2.31 24.12
C HIS A 270 -2.71 0.85 23.70
N ALA A 271 -2.42 -0.03 24.66
CA ALA A 271 -2.30 -1.46 24.43
C ALA A 271 -3.62 -2.06 23.91
N LYS A 272 -4.76 -1.64 24.46
CA LYS A 272 -6.09 -2.03 23.96
C LYS A 272 -6.34 -1.52 22.55
N ALA A 273 -6.05 -0.24 22.28
CA ALA A 273 -6.24 0.37 20.97
C ALA A 273 -5.39 -0.32 19.88
N ILE A 274 -4.10 -0.57 20.13
CA ILE A 274 -3.24 -1.25 19.14
C ILE A 274 -3.63 -2.72 18.96
N SER A 275 -4.08 -3.40 20.02
CA SER A 275 -4.53 -4.79 19.92
C SER A 275 -5.79 -4.89 19.07
N PHE A 276 -6.77 -4.03 19.32
CA PHE A 276 -7.98 -3.92 18.48
C PHE A 276 -7.62 -3.61 17.03
N PHE A 277 -6.75 -2.63 16.80
CA PHE A 277 -6.31 -2.25 15.46
C PHE A 277 -5.65 -3.44 14.75
N ARG A 278 -4.72 -4.16 15.41
CA ARG A 278 -4.04 -5.33 14.84
C ARG A 278 -4.98 -6.45 14.50
N GLU A 279 -5.87 -6.81 15.43
CA GLU A 279 -6.88 -7.86 15.24
C GLU A 279 -7.77 -7.56 14.03
N LYS A 280 -8.18 -6.31 13.86
CA LYS A 280 -9.01 -5.89 12.73
C LYS A 280 -8.28 -5.85 11.40
N VAL A 281 -7.05 -5.33 11.37
CA VAL A 281 -6.36 -5.00 10.11
C VAL A 281 -5.49 -6.13 9.57
N ILE A 282 -4.91 -6.97 10.43
CA ILE A 282 -4.05 -8.10 10.01
C ILE A 282 -4.76 -9.45 10.21
N GLY A 283 -5.79 -9.51 11.05
CA GLY A 283 -6.30 -10.77 11.59
C GLY A 283 -5.53 -11.18 12.85
N ALA A 284 -6.11 -12.09 13.63
CA ALA A 284 -5.56 -12.59 14.88
C ALA A 284 -4.31 -13.47 14.67
#